data_AF-A0A7R9MYA7-F1
#
_entry.id   AF-A0A7R9MYA7-F1
#
_cell.length_a   1.000
_cell.length_b   1.000
_cell.length_c   1.000
_cell.angle_alpha   90.00
_cell.angle_beta   90.00
_cell.angle_gamma   90.00
#
_symmetry.space_group_name_H-M   'P 1'
#
loop_
_entity.id
_entity.type
_entity.pdbx_description
1 polymer ?
#
loop_
_entity_poly.entity_id
_entity_poly.type
_entity_poly.pdbx_seq_one_letter_code
_entity_poly.pdbx_strand_id
1 'polypeptide(L)' 'MLKIKQISQKERLDFETSLKNYVIYYKEDDITKHSLMRAIKNKLESELCSNMDKISRIEINQEKSDLILKVYL' A
#
# COMPACT_ATOMS: atom_id res chain seq x y z
N MET A 1 22.15 -21.57 19.56
CA MET A 1 21.40 -20.38 20.01
C MET A 1 20.91 -19.66 18.76
N LEU A 2 19.65 -19.88 18.33
CA LEU A 2 19.09 -19.21 17.16
C LEU A 2 18.81 -17.74 17.53
N LYS A 3 19.63 -16.83 16.99
CA LYS A 3 19.33 -15.38 17.02
C LYS A 3 18.19 -15.13 16.04
N ILE A 4 16.96 -15.16 16.55
CA ILE A 4 15.81 -14.62 15.83
C ILE A 4 16.07 -13.12 15.70
N LYS A 5 16.53 -12.66 14.52
CA LYS A 5 16.54 -11.24 14.19
C LYS A 5 15.09 -10.82 14.08
N GLN A 6 14.54 -10.24 15.14
CA GLN A 6 13.29 -9.51 15.07
C GLN A 6 13.55 -8.34 14.12
N ILE A 7 13.10 -8.46 12.88
CA ILE A 7 13.07 -7.36 11.93
C ILE A 7 12.20 -6.32 12.63
N SER A 8 12.81 -5.26 13.15
CA SER A 8 12.08 -4.20 13.82
C SER A 8 10.99 -3.74 12.87
N GLN A 9 9.72 -3.99 13.20
CA GLN A 9 8.62 -3.43 12.43
C GLN A 9 8.81 -1.92 12.50
N LYS A 10 9.08 -1.29 11.36
CA LYS A 10 9.30 0.14 11.28
C LYS A 10 8.00 0.81 11.75
N GLU A 11 8.00 1.34 12.97
CA GLU A 11 6.79 1.90 13.60
C GLU A 11 6.35 3.20 12.93
N ARG A 12 7.30 3.92 12.34
CA ARG A 12 7.07 5.23 11.75
C ARG A 12 6.73 5.11 10.27
N LEU A 13 5.55 5.63 9.92
CA LEU A 13 5.10 5.82 8.55
C LEU A 13 6.05 6.78 7.82
N ASP A 14 6.50 6.41 6.62
CA ASP A 14 7.31 7.30 5.79
C ASP A 14 6.44 8.31 5.04
N PHE A 15 5.32 7.85 4.45
CA PHE A 15 4.30 8.74 3.90
C PHE A 15 2.92 8.09 3.78
N GLU A 16 1.90 8.94 3.64
CA GLU A 16 0.50 8.57 3.41
C GLU A 16 0.01 9.18 2.09
N THR A 17 -0.80 8.44 1.34
CA THR A 17 -1.48 8.97 0.16
C THR A 17 -2.87 8.34 -0.03
N SER A 18 -3.75 9.01 -0.77
CA SER A 18 -5.15 8.59 -0.96
C SER A 18 -5.48 8.31 -2.42
N LEU A 19 -6.21 7.24 -2.69
CA LEU A 19 -6.95 7.00 -3.94
C LEU A 19 -8.42 7.33 -3.71
N LYS A 20 -8.86 8.48 -4.23
CA LYS A 20 -10.23 8.98 -4.04
C LYS A 20 -11.25 8.12 -4.79
N ASN A 21 -12.37 7.81 -4.13
CA ASN A 21 -13.47 6.99 -4.68
C ASN A 21 -13.10 5.53 -5.02
N TYR A 22 -12.01 5.01 -4.45
CA TYR A 22 -11.64 3.59 -4.55
C TYR A 22 -12.11 2.83 -3.32
N VAL A 23 -13.37 2.37 -3.36
CA VAL A 23 -13.94 1.48 -2.35
C VAL A 23 -13.50 0.04 -2.62
N ILE A 24 -13.05 -0.68 -1.60
CA ILE A 24 -12.82 -2.12 -1.69
C ILE A 24 -14.20 -2.80 -1.67
N TYR A 25 -14.74 -3.12 -2.85
CA TYR A 25 -15.92 -3.95 -2.95
C TYR A 25 -15.52 -5.42 -2.83
N TYR A 26 -16.10 -6.13 -1.87
CA TYR A 26 -15.89 -7.58 -1.64
C TYR A 26 -16.46 -8.48 -2.75
N LYS A 27 -17.01 -7.91 -3.83
CA LYS A 27 -17.38 -8.71 -5.00
C LYS A 27 -16.08 -9.11 -5.67
N GLU A 28 -15.66 -10.35 -5.44
CA GLU A 28 -14.44 -10.92 -5.99
C GLU A 28 -14.54 -11.10 -7.50
N ASP A 29 -14.58 -9.99 -8.23
CA ASP A 29 -14.33 -10.00 -9.65
C ASP A 29 -12.85 -9.65 -9.90
N ASP A 30 -12.18 -10.49 -10.69
CA ASP A 30 -10.75 -10.35 -10.96
C ASP A 30 -10.42 -9.03 -11.67
N ILE A 31 -11.37 -8.46 -12.42
CA ILE A 31 -11.18 -7.21 -13.18
C ILE A 31 -11.02 -6.04 -12.22
N THR A 32 -11.86 -5.94 -11.20
CA THR A 32 -11.81 -4.91 -10.16
C THR A 32 -10.56 -5.05 -9.31
N LYS A 33 -10.18 -6.28 -8.91
CA LYS A 33 -8.92 -6.53 -8.19
C LYS A 33 -7.69 -6.10 -9.00
N HIS A 34 -7.61 -6.50 -10.27
CA HIS A 34 -6.53 -6.11 -11.17
C HIS A 34 -6.46 -4.60 -11.40
N SER A 35 -7.61 -3.96 -11.61
CA SER A 35 -7.69 -2.51 -11.82
C SER A 35 -7.26 -1.74 -10.57
N LEU A 36 -7.67 -2.20 -9.38
CA LEU A 36 -7.27 -1.62 -8.10
C LEU A 36 -5.77 -1.76 -7.85
N MET A 37 -5.21 -2.96 -8.04
CA MET A 37 -3.76 -3.20 -7.91
C MET A 37 -2.95 -2.32 -8.86
N ARG A 38 -3.42 -2.14 -10.10
CA ARG A 38 -2.77 -1.24 -11.07
C ARG A 38 -2.83 0.22 -10.61
N ALA A 39 -3.98 0.68 -10.11
CA ALA A 39 -4.13 2.04 -9.61
C ALA A 39 -3.20 2.33 -8.42
N ILE A 40 -3.14 1.40 -7.46
CA ILE A 40 -2.21 1.48 -6.31
C ILE A 40 -0.76 1.53 -6.80
N LYS A 41 -0.37 0.62 -7.69
CA LYS A 41 0.99 0.57 -8.23
C LYS A 41 1.37 1.89 -8.91
N ASN A 42 0.54 2.40 -9.82
CA ASN A 42 0.80 3.65 -10.51
C ASN A 42 0.91 4.84 -9.54
N LYS A 43 0.07 4.85 -8.50
CA LYS A 43 0.12 5.90 -7.48
C LYS A 43 1.44 5.85 -6.72
N LEU A 44 1.87 4.66 -6.28
CA LEU A 44 3.15 4.49 -5.59
C LEU A 44 4.34 4.81 -6.50
N GLU A 45 4.32 4.39 -7.77
CA GLU A 45 5.36 4.75 -8.75
C GLU A 45 5.43 6.27 -8.95
N SER A 46 4.30 6.97 -8.93
CA SER A 46 4.27 8.43 -9.04
C SER A 46 4.83 9.13 -7.79
N GLU A 47 4.64 8.57 -6.60
CA GLU A 47 5.12 9.18 -5.35
C GLU A 47 6.59 8.81 -5.06
N LEU A 48 7.02 7.60 -5.41
CA LEU A 48 8.35 7.05 -5.10
C LEU A 48 9.32 7.04 -6.27
N CYS A 49 8.84 7.32 -7.49
CA CYS A 49 9.61 7.23 -8.72
C CYS A 49 10.32 5.87 -8.81
N SER A 50 11.66 5.86 -8.83
CA SER A 50 12.49 4.66 -8.91
C SER A 50 12.78 3.98 -7.57
N ASN A 51 12.19 4.43 -6.46
CA ASN A 51 12.46 3.90 -5.10
C ASN A 51 11.41 2.89 -4.61
N MET A 52 10.65 2.26 -5.52
CA MET A 52 9.64 1.25 -5.18
C MET A 52 10.23 0.03 -4.47
N ASP A 53 11.50 -0.29 -4.74
CA ASP A 53 12.29 -1.38 -4.15
C ASP A 53 12.57 -1.18 -2.66
N LYS A 54 12.48 0.06 -2.16
CA LYS A 54 12.67 0.38 -0.74
C LYS A 54 11.43 0.11 0.09
N ILE A 55 10.27 -0.09 -0.52
CA ILE A 55 9.03 -0.35 0.21
C ILE A 55 9.17 -1.65 1.02
N SER A 56 9.15 -1.52 2.34
CA SER A 56 9.17 -2.63 3.28
C SER A 56 7.76 -3.12 3.63
N ARG A 57 6.77 -2.22 3.62
CA ARG A 57 5.36 -2.53 3.92
C ARG A 57 4.42 -1.51 3.30
N ILE A 58 3.25 -1.96 2.86
CA ILE A 58 2.10 -1.12 2.50
C ILE A 58 0.93 -1.55 3.36
N GLU A 59 0.32 -0.61 4.06
CA GLU A 59 -0.96 -0.80 4.75
C GLU A 59 -2.05 -0.09 3.96
N ILE A 60 -3.17 -0.79 3.75
CA ILE A 60 -4.30 -0.30 2.98
C ILE A 60 -5.49 -0.21 3.92
N ASN A 61 -5.98 1.01 4.13
CA ASN A 61 -7.17 1.27 4.94
C ASN A 61 -8.23 1.93 4.06
N GLN A 62 -9.49 1.64 4.30
CA GLN A 62 -10.58 2.34 3.62
C GLN A 62 -11.20 3.37 4.57
N GLU A 63 -11.27 4.61 4.11
CA GLU A 63 -11.98 5.69 4.79
C GLU A 63 -13.12 6.17 3.91
N LYS A 64 -14.36 5.84 4.29
CA LYS A 64 -15.57 6.11 3.51
C LYS A 64 -15.44 5.55 2.07
N SER A 65 -15.31 6.44 1.09
CA SER A 65 -15.17 6.13 -0.33
C SER A 65 -13.73 6.01 -0.80
N ASP A 66 -12.75 6.32 0.06
CA ASP A 66 -11.37 6.52 -0.34
C ASP A 66 -10.49 5.42 0.23
N LEU A 67 -9.45 5.07 -0.54
CA LEU A 67 -8.42 4.13 -0.12
C LEU A 67 -7.22 4.92 0.38
N ILE A 68 -6.86 4.73 1.64
CA ILE A 68 -5.68 5.31 2.26
C ILE A 68 -4.54 4.30 2.20
N LEU A 69 -3.45 4.69 1.55
CA LEU A 69 -2.22 3.93 1.43
C LEU A 69 -1.20 4.50 2.40
N LYS A 70 -0.74 3.66 3.33
CA LYS A 70 0.32 3.96 4.28
C LYS A 70 1.56 3.18 3.87
N VAL A 71 2.64 3.89 3.59
CA VAL A 71 3.85 3.29 3.01
C VAL A 71 5.03 3.41 3.97
N TYR A 72 5.71 2.29 4.14
CA TYR A 72 6.92 2.15 4.93
C TYR A 72 8.05 1.78 3.97
N LEU A 73 9.14 2.54 3.99
CA LEU A 73 10.38 2.31 3.25
C LEU A 73 11.40 1.51 4.06
#